data_AF-A0A918YJI0-F1
#
_entry.id   AF-A0A918YJI0-F1
#
_cell.length_a   1.000
_cell.length_b   1.000
_cell.length_c   1.000
_cell.angle_alpha   90.00
_cell.angle_beta   90.00
_cell.angle_gamma   90.00
#
_symmetry.space_group_name_H-M   'P 1'
#
loop_
_entity.id
_entity.type
_entity.pdbx_description
1 polymer ?
#
loop_
_entity_poly.entity_id
_entity_poly.type
_entity_poly.pdbx_seq_one_letter_code
_entity_poly.pdbx_strand_id
1 'polypeptide(L)' 'MTAGSKTLATYSNLNKAAGYSQKSFDLSSPAGSTVTLKFNGVEDSSLQTSFVVDDTALTTG' A
#
# COMPACT_ATOMS: atom_id res chain seq x y z
N MET A 1 -3.02 0.52 2.68
CA MET A 1 -1.91 -0.40 3.02
C MET A 1 -1.68 -0.37 4.52
N THR A 2 -1.56 -1.55 5.15
CA THR A 2 -1.23 -1.66 6.57
C THR A 2 0.00 -2.53 6.79
N ALA A 3 0.73 -2.29 7.88
CA ALA A 3 1.79 -3.14 8.42
C ALA A 3 1.40 -3.55 9.84
N GLY A 4 0.97 -4.79 10.02
CA GLY A 4 0.30 -5.19 11.27
C GLY A 4 -0.96 -4.36 11.49
N SER A 5 -1.06 -3.67 12.63
CA SER A 5 -2.15 -2.75 12.98
C SER A 5 -1.94 -1.31 12.50
N LYS A 6 -0.76 -0.96 12.00
CA LYS A 6 -0.44 0.41 11.55
C LYS A 6 -0.90 0.63 10.11
N THR A 7 -1.68 1.69 9.87
CA THR A 7 -1.98 2.17 8.52
C THR A 7 -0.80 2.98 7.98
N LEU A 8 -0.26 2.57 6.83
CA LEU A 8 0.83 3.27 6.14
C LEU A 8 0.32 4.30 5.13
N ALA A 9 -0.76 3.97 4.42
CA ALA A 9 -1.42 4.86 3.48
C ALA A 9 -2.85 4.41 3.16
N THR A 10 -3.69 5.37 2.77
CA THR A 10 -5.01 5.18 2.19
C THR A 10 -5.07 5.91 0.84
N TYR A 11 -5.57 5.24 -0.19
CA TYR A 11 -5.71 5.79 -1.54
C TYR A 11 -7.15 5.64 -2.01
N SER A 12 -7.62 6.59 -2.82
CA SER A 12 -8.91 6.54 -3.52
C SER A 12 -8.77 6.96 -4.98
N ASN A 13 -9.87 6.92 -5.74
CA ASN A 13 -9.94 7.47 -7.10
C ASN A 13 -9.57 8.97 -7.20
N LEU A 14 -9.66 9.73 -6.11
CA LEU A 14 -9.16 11.11 -6.04
C LEU A 14 -7.63 11.18 -6.12
N ASN A 15 -6.94 10.07 -5.85
CA ASN A 15 -5.48 9.95 -5.91
C ASN A 15 -4.99 9.29 -7.21
N LYS A 16 -5.77 9.39 -8.30
CA LYS A 16 -5.38 8.85 -9.61
C LYS A 16 -4.07 9.47 -10.12
N ALA A 17 -3.23 8.64 -10.74
CA ALA A 17 -2.04 9.05 -11.48
C ALA A 17 -2.20 8.65 -12.95
N ALA A 18 -1.44 9.28 -13.85
CA ALA A 18 -1.43 8.94 -15.28
C ALA A 18 -0.77 7.57 -15.58
N GLY A 19 -0.25 6.89 -14.56
CA GLY A 19 0.44 5.60 -14.63
C GLY A 19 0.93 5.18 -13.25
N TYR A 20 1.88 4.23 -13.22
CA TYR A 20 2.52 3.80 -11.97
C TYR A 20 3.28 4.96 -11.30
N SER A 21 3.22 5.00 -9.98
CA SER A 21 3.97 5.96 -9.16
C SER A 21 4.61 5.21 -8.01
N GLN A 22 5.92 5.34 -7.84
CA GLN A 22 6.63 4.67 -6.76
C GLN A 22 6.16 5.22 -5.39
N LYS A 23 5.92 4.32 -4.44
CA LYS A 23 5.61 4.63 -3.05
C LYS A 23 6.59 3.89 -2.14
N SER A 24 7.11 4.59 -1.14
CA SER A 24 8.06 4.05 -0.17
C SER A 24 7.57 4.36 1.24
N PHE A 25 7.71 3.39 2.14
CA PHE A 25 7.28 3.50 3.53
C PHE A 25 8.41 3.00 4.42
N ASP A 26 8.69 3.75 5.49
CA ASP A 26 9.65 3.31 6.50
C ASP A 26 9.04 2.22 7.39
N LEU A 27 9.73 1.08 7.44
CA LEU A 27 9.41 -0.10 8.26
C LEU A 27 10.48 -0.35 9.34
N SER A 28 11.28 0.65 9.70
CA SER A 28 12.28 0.58 10.77
C SER A 28 11.66 0.24 12.14
N SER A 29 10.44 0.74 12.41
CA SER A 29 9.75 0.52 13.68
C SER A 29 9.50 -0.97 14.02
N PRO A 30 9.01 -1.82 13.11
CA PRO A 30 8.90 -3.27 13.35
C PRO A 30 10.18 -4.08 13.06
N ALA A 31 11.36 -3.45 12.93
CA ALA A 31 12.60 -4.18 12.65
C ALA A 31 12.87 -5.29 13.68
N GLY A 32 13.32 -6.45 13.21
CA GLY A 32 13.54 -7.63 14.05
C GLY A 32 12.28 -8.44 14.39
N SER A 33 11.10 -8.01 13.91
CA SER A 33 9.84 -8.74 14.05
C SER A 33 9.29 -9.19 12.69
N THR A 34 8.50 -10.26 12.70
CA THR A 34 7.69 -10.63 11.54
C THR A 34 6.46 -9.74 11.46
N VAL A 35 6.30 -9.03 10.33
CA VAL A 35 5.13 -8.19 10.06
C VAL A 35 4.47 -8.58 8.74
N THR A 36 3.14 -8.60 8.71
CA THR A 36 2.37 -8.79 7.48
C THR A 36 2.01 -7.43 6.89
N LEU A 37 2.35 -7.23 5.62
CA LEU A 37 1.85 -6.12 4.81
C LEU A 37 0.53 -6.52 4.16
N LYS A 38 -0.49 -5.67 4.25
CA LYS A 38 -1.79 -5.89 3.60
C LYS A 38 -2.17 -4.73 2.68
N PHE A 39 -2.49 -5.07 1.44
CA PHE A 39 -3.12 -4.19 0.47
C PHE A 39 -4.63 -4.42 0.53
N ASN A 40 -5.32 -3.64 1.36
CA ASN A 40 -6.77 -3.74 1.53
C ASN A 40 -7.45 -2.86 0.46
N GLY A 41 -8.28 -3.46 -0.39
CA GLY A 41 -9.14 -2.77 -1.34
C GLY A 41 -10.61 -2.89 -0.90
N VAL A 42 -11.34 -1.78 -0.95
CA VAL A 42 -12.79 -1.74 -0.76
C VAL A 42 -13.35 -1.02 -1.97
N GLU A 43 -14.21 -1.70 -2.73
CA GLU A 43 -14.92 -1.14 -3.86
C GLU A 43 -16.42 -1.37 -3.67
N ASP A 44 -17.24 -0.42 -4.14
CA ASP A 44 -18.66 -0.65 -4.37
C ASP A 44 -18.92 -0.80 -5.88
N SER A 45 -20.05 -1.40 -6.23
CA SER A 45 -20.40 -1.67 -7.64
C SER A 45 -20.74 -0.40 -8.43
N SER A 46 -20.98 0.73 -7.76
CA SER A 46 -21.38 1.98 -8.41
C SER A 46 -20.22 2.83 -8.89
N LEU A 47 -19.05 2.76 -8.24
CA LEU A 47 -17.85 3.54 -8.55
C LEU A 47 -16.61 2.66 -8.59
N GLN A 48 -16.62 1.65 -9.45
CA GLN A 48 -15.48 0.75 -9.67
C GLN A 48 -14.19 1.55 -9.88
N THR A 49 -13.18 1.25 -9.07
CA THR A 49 -11.87 1.91 -9.14
C THR A 49 -10.80 0.85 -8.99
N SER A 50 -10.17 0.47 -10.09
CA SER A 50 -9.08 -0.50 -10.04
C SER A 50 -7.82 0.13 -9.44
N PHE A 51 -7.25 -0.52 -8.42
CA PHE A 51 -5.94 -0.21 -7.87
C PHE A 51 -4.93 -1.25 -8.35
N VAL A 52 -3.89 -0.78 -9.04
CA VAL A 52 -2.80 -1.63 -9.53
C VAL A 52 -1.59 -1.50 -8.63
N VAL A 53 -0.90 -2.63 -8.39
CA VAL A 53 0.33 -2.72 -7.60
C VAL A 53 1.33 -3.50 -8.43
N ASP A 54 2.55 -2.97 -8.55
CA ASP A 54 3.63 -3.59 -9.31
C ASP A 54 4.98 -3.25 -8.66
N ASP A 55 6.03 -4.00 -9.00
CA ASP A 55 7.41 -3.79 -8.53
C ASP A 55 7.57 -3.66 -7.01
N THR A 56 6.91 -4.53 -6.24
CA THR A 56 7.06 -4.51 -4.78
C THR A 56 8.44 -5.00 -4.36
N ALA A 57 9.15 -4.18 -3.59
CA ALA A 57 10.47 -4.52 -3.04
C ALA A 57 10.56 -4.19 -1.54
N LEU A 58 11.39 -4.96 -0.83
CA LEU A 58 11.84 -4.67 0.53
C LEU A 58 13.34 -4.40 0.49
N THR A 59 13.73 -3.18 0.84
CA THR A 59 15.14 -2.83 1.00
C THR A 59 15.53 -3.01 2.45
N THR A 60 16.46 -3.94 2.69
CA THR A 60 17.17 -4.09 3.96
C THR A 60 18.63 -3.71 3.72
N GLY A 61 19.29 -3.12 4.73
CA GLY A 61 20.71 -2.74 4.66
C GLY A 61 21.62 -3.89 4.28
#